data_AF-A0A7Y2BLY5-F1
#
_entry.id   AF-A0A7Y2BLY5-F1
#
_cell.length_a   1.000
_cell.length_b   1.000
_cell.length_c   1.000
_cell.angle_alpha   90.00
_cell.angle_beta   90.00
_cell.angle_gamma   90.00
#
_symmetry.space_group_name_H-M   'P 1'
#
loop_
_entity.id
_entity.type
_entity.pdbx_description
1 polymer ?
#
loop_
_entity_poly.entity_id
_entity_poly.type
_entity_poly.pdbx_seq_one_letter_code
_entity_poly.pdbx_strand_id
1 'polypeptide(L)'
;NNLVARIRSIAEHAVVPDPDEPMGQTRTVRAGWLERLLIAPNCVQYHLEHHLVMTVPHYNLPRFHAMMRERGLLEGACVADNYAQVLRAAVA
;
A
#
# COMPACT_ATOMS: atom_id res chain seq x y z
N ASN A 1 20.57 4.32 -1.43
CA ASN A 1 20.13 2.91 -1.40
C ASN A 1 18.97 2.74 -2.39
N ASN A 2 19.21 2.20 -3.59
CA ASN A 2 18.27 2.23 -4.72
C ASN A 2 17.29 1.02 -4.72
N LEU A 3 17.71 -0.14 -4.20
CA LEU A 3 16.93 -1.38 -4.24
C LEU A 3 15.63 -1.32 -3.42
N VAL A 4 15.70 -0.84 -2.17
CA VAL A 4 14.51 -0.73 -1.30
C VAL A 4 13.46 0.20 -1.90
N ALA A 5 13.89 1.31 -2.49
CA ALA A 5 13.00 2.23 -3.18
C ALA A 5 12.33 1.59 -4.41
N ARG A 6 13.06 0.75 -5.18
CA ARG A 6 12.48 -0.01 -6.30
C ARG A 6 11.46 -1.05 -5.83
N ILE A 7 11.79 -1.84 -4.81
CA ILE A 7 10.87 -2.82 -4.23
C ILE A 7 9.58 -2.13 -3.78
N ARG A 8 9.70 -0.98 -3.13
CA ARG A 8 8.56 -0.19 -2.67
C ARG A 8 7.74 0.35 -3.84
N SER A 9 8.38 0.94 -4.85
CA SER A 9 7.70 1.45 -6.05
C SER A 9 6.92 0.34 -6.78
N ILE A 10 7.51 -0.85 -6.91
CA ILE A 10 6.80 -2.02 -7.46
C ILE A 10 5.63 -2.39 -6.56
N ALA A 11 5.84 -2.43 -5.25
CA ALA A 11 4.80 -2.82 -4.31
C ALA A 11 3.58 -1.89 -4.33
N GLU A 12 3.82 -0.59 -4.49
CA GLU A 12 2.81 0.47 -4.41
C GLU A 12 2.08 0.72 -5.74
N HIS A 13 2.75 0.51 -6.89
CA HIS A 13 2.24 0.93 -8.20
C HIS A 13 2.21 -0.15 -9.28
N ALA A 14 2.91 -1.28 -9.13
CA ALA A 14 2.89 -2.32 -10.17
C ALA A 14 1.67 -3.24 -10.04
N VAL A 15 1.17 -3.71 -11.18
CA VAL A 15 0.09 -4.71 -11.26
C VAL A 15 -1.18 -4.25 -10.54
N VAL A 16 -1.53 -2.97 -10.67
CA VAL A 16 -2.75 -2.38 -10.09
C VAL A 16 -3.88 -2.39 -11.15
N PRO A 17 -5.15 -2.61 -10.74
CA PRO A 17 -6.20 -3.13 -11.65
C PRO A 17 -6.84 -2.12 -12.63
N ASP A 18 -6.79 -0.81 -12.39
CA ASP A 18 -7.23 0.20 -13.39
C ASP A 18 -6.74 1.61 -12.97
N PRO A 19 -5.96 2.35 -13.79
CA PRO A 19 -5.53 3.70 -13.46
C PRO A 19 -6.65 4.76 -13.44
N ASP A 20 -7.81 4.49 -14.05
CA ASP A 20 -8.93 5.45 -14.11
C ASP A 20 -9.80 5.40 -12.83
N GLU A 21 -9.67 4.36 -12.01
CA GLU A 21 -10.33 4.27 -10.71
C GLU A 21 -9.40 4.74 -9.57
N PRO A 22 -9.85 5.65 -8.67
CA PRO A 22 -9.02 6.14 -7.56
C PRO A 22 -8.45 5.03 -6.66
N MET A 23 -9.15 3.89 -6.54
CA MET A 23 -8.71 2.73 -5.77
C MET A 23 -7.84 1.73 -6.54
N GLY A 24 -7.74 1.89 -7.86
CA GLY A 24 -6.95 1.07 -8.77
C GLY A 24 -5.61 1.69 -9.16
N GLN A 25 -5.29 2.90 -8.67
CA GLN A 25 -4.04 3.60 -9.00
C GLN A 25 -2.85 3.17 -8.15
N THR A 26 -3.10 2.81 -6.89
CA THR A 26 -2.05 2.48 -5.90
C THR A 26 -2.51 1.40 -4.94
N ARG A 27 -1.55 0.80 -4.21
CA ARG A 27 -1.77 -0.33 -3.33
C ARG A 27 -1.41 -0.04 -1.88
N THR A 28 -2.17 -0.64 -0.96
CA THR A 28 -1.76 -0.81 0.44
C THR A 28 -1.18 -2.19 0.68
N VAL A 29 -0.04 -2.29 1.36
CA VAL A 29 0.56 -3.57 1.76
C VAL A 29 0.46 -3.72 3.27
N ARG A 30 -0.08 -4.84 3.77
CA ARG A 30 -0.12 -5.17 5.19
C ARG A 30 1.25 -5.63 5.68
N ALA A 31 2.16 -4.68 5.81
CA ALA A 31 3.54 -4.96 6.18
C ALA A 31 3.64 -5.48 7.63
N GLY A 32 4.28 -6.63 7.80
CA GLY A 32 4.70 -7.17 9.10
C GLY A 32 5.81 -6.32 9.74
N TRP A 33 6.23 -6.68 10.96
CA TRP A 33 7.18 -5.86 11.71
C TRP A 33 8.53 -5.66 10.99
N LEU A 34 9.07 -6.71 10.36
CA LEU A 34 10.31 -6.64 9.58
C LEU A 34 10.17 -5.79 8.32
N GLU A 35 9.09 -5.98 7.58
CA GLU A 35 8.80 -5.22 6.37
C GLU A 35 8.63 -3.74 6.69
N ARG A 36 7.99 -3.40 7.81
CA ARG A 36 7.88 -2.02 8.30
C ARG A 36 9.24 -1.44 8.67
N LEU A 37 10.14 -2.22 9.26
CA LEU A 37 11.46 -1.70 9.63
C LEU A 37 12.37 -1.49 8.40
N LEU A 38 12.35 -2.44 7.46
CA LEU A 38 13.35 -2.52 6.38
C LEU A 38 12.87 -1.95 5.05
N ILE A 39 11.57 -2.07 4.75
CA ILE A 39 11.01 -1.75 3.43
C ILE A 39 10.09 -0.53 3.49
N ALA A 40 9.23 -0.44 4.51
CA ALA A 40 8.22 0.60 4.65
C ALA A 40 8.20 1.24 6.06
N PRO A 41 9.28 1.95 6.45
CA PRO A 41 9.28 2.71 7.70
C PRO A 41 8.23 3.82 7.66
N ASN A 42 7.79 4.27 8.84
CA ASN A 42 6.87 5.40 9.00
C ASN A 42 5.48 5.22 8.38
N CYS A 43 5.01 3.97 8.21
CA CYS A 43 3.66 3.68 7.70
C CYS A 43 3.46 4.07 6.22
N VAL A 44 4.52 4.15 5.42
CA VAL A 44 4.44 4.49 3.99
C VAL A 44 3.75 3.42 3.14
N GLN A 45 3.64 2.18 3.64
CA GLN A 45 2.93 1.09 2.96
C GLN A 45 1.42 1.31 2.84
N TYR A 46 0.87 2.29 3.56
CA TYR A 46 -0.51 2.77 3.42
C TYR A 46 -0.59 3.80 2.28
N HIS A 47 -0.08 3.41 1.11
CA HIS A 47 0.12 4.32 -0.01
C HIS A 47 -1.22 4.70 -0.66
N LEU A 48 -2.14 3.74 -0.76
CA LEU A 48 -3.51 4.02 -1.22
C LEU A 48 -4.18 5.08 -0.34
N GLU A 49 -4.13 4.93 0.97
CA GLU A 49 -4.73 5.89 1.90
C GLU A 49 -4.10 7.28 1.75
N HIS A 50 -2.78 7.33 1.52
CA HIS A 50 -2.10 8.58 1.25
C HIS A 50 -2.58 9.24 -0.04
N HIS A 51 -2.77 8.51 -1.13
CA HIS A 51 -3.30 9.07 -2.38
C HIS A 51 -4.76 9.52 -2.26
N LEU A 52 -5.58 8.78 -1.51
CA LEU A 52 -6.96 9.16 -1.26
C LEU A 52 -7.08 10.46 -0.44
N VAL A 53 -6.23 10.62 0.58
CA VAL A 53 -6.23 11.82 1.44
C VAL A 53 -4.80 12.18 1.87
N MET A 54 -4.08 12.89 0.99
CA MET A 54 -2.66 13.25 1.20
C MET A 54 -2.40 14.11 2.44
N THR A 55 -3.43 14.78 2.97
CA THR A 55 -3.34 15.61 4.17
C THR A 55 -3.30 14.82 5.47
N VAL A 56 -3.59 13.51 5.45
CA VAL A 56 -3.50 12.66 6.64
C VAL A 56 -2.02 12.40 6.96
N PRO A 57 -1.54 12.75 8.17
CA PRO A 57 -0.17 12.44 8.55
C PRO A 57 0.09 10.94 8.55
N HIS A 58 1.29 10.53 8.13
CA HIS A 58 1.62 9.11 7.93
C HIS A 58 1.36 8.22 9.16
N TYR A 59 1.56 8.75 10.38
CA TYR A 59 1.32 8.03 11.64
C TYR A 59 -0.18 7.76 11.92
N ASN A 60 -1.08 8.48 11.25
CA ASN A 60 -2.53 8.29 11.32
C ASN A 60 -3.07 7.40 10.19
N LEU A 61 -2.29 7.08 9.15
CA LEU A 61 -2.72 6.22 8.05
C LEU A 61 -3.18 4.82 8.50
N PRO A 62 -2.53 4.14 9.48
CA PRO A 62 -3.04 2.87 9.97
C PRO A 62 -4.45 2.97 10.56
N ARG A 63 -4.72 4.07 11.29
CA ARG A 63 -6.05 4.35 11.85
C ARG A 63 -7.05 4.65 10.74
N PHE A 64 -6.64 5.41 9.72
CA PHE A 64 -7.49 5.72 8.58
C PHE A 64 -7.86 4.45 7.78
N HIS A 65 -6.89 3.57 7.51
CA HIS A 65 -7.13 2.26 6.90
C HIS A 65 -8.14 1.43 7.70
N ALA A 66 -7.98 1.38 9.02
CA ALA A 66 -8.91 0.65 9.89
C ALA A 66 -10.35 1.20 9.78
N MET A 67 -10.52 2.53 9.80
CA MET A 67 -11.83 3.18 9.63
C MET A 67 -12.44 2.92 8.25
N MET A 68 -11.63 2.91 7.18
CA MET A 68 -12.10 2.57 5.84
C MET A 68 -12.59 1.13 5.79
N ARG A 69 -11.82 0.19 6.35
CA ARG A 69 -12.18 -1.22 6.43
C ARG A 69 -13.49 -1.45 7.18
N GLU A 70 -13.64 -0.82 8.35
CA GLU A 70 -14.86 -0.92 9.17
C GLU A 70 -16.11 -0.42 8.45
N ARG A 71 -15.95 0.52 7.51
CA ARG A 71 -17.03 1.09 6.70
C ARG A 71 -17.25 0.38 5.36
N GLY A 72 -16.54 -0.72 5.08
CA GLY A 72 -16.61 -1.42 3.80
C GLY A 72 -15.98 -0.67 2.62
N LEU A 73 -15.24 0.42 2.88
CA LEU A 73 -14.65 1.29 1.84
C LEU A 73 -13.37 0.71 1.23
N LEU A 74 -12.95 -0.48 1.63
CA LEU A 74 -11.82 -1.18 1.01
C LEU A 74 -12.27 -2.34 0.11
N GLU A 75 -13.58 -2.52 -0.09
CA GLU A 75 -14.08 -3.47 -1.07
C GLU A 75 -13.64 -3.04 -2.47
N GLY A 76 -12.98 -3.93 -3.20
CA GLY A 76 -12.38 -3.63 -4.51
C GLY A 76 -11.06 -2.85 -4.46
N ALA A 77 -10.63 -2.36 -3.29
CA ALA A 77 -9.34 -1.68 -3.17
C ALA A 77 -8.16 -2.62 -3.35
N CYS A 78 -7.08 -2.12 -3.95
CA CYS A 78 -5.84 -2.89 -4.09
C CYS A 78 -5.13 -3.00 -2.73
N VAL A 79 -5.35 -4.09 -2.01
CA VAL A 79 -4.69 -4.39 -0.73
C VAL A 79 -3.99 -5.75 -0.82
N ALA A 80 -2.69 -5.78 -0.52
CA ALA A 80 -1.90 -7.01 -0.41
C ALA A 80 -1.58 -7.34 1.04
N ASP A 81 -1.43 -8.64 1.33
CA ASP A 81 -1.15 -9.15 2.66
C ASP A 81 0.33 -9.06 3.06
N ASN A 82 1.26 -8.92 2.10
CA ASN A 82 2.70 -8.76 2.33
C ASN A 82 3.44 -8.41 1.02
N TYR A 83 4.72 -8.03 1.13
CA TYR A 83 5.54 -7.71 -0.05
C TYR A 83 5.81 -8.92 -0.94
N ALA A 84 5.89 -10.13 -0.37
CA ALA A 84 6.14 -11.35 -1.15
C ALA A 84 4.98 -11.67 -2.11
N GLN A 85 3.73 -11.42 -1.70
CA GLN A 85 2.56 -11.55 -2.58
C GLN A 85 2.69 -10.64 -3.79
N VAL A 86 3.07 -9.37 -3.59
CA VAL A 86 3.20 -8.42 -4.68
C VAL A 86 4.36 -8.77 -5.60
N LEU A 87 5.52 -9.13 -5.04
CA LEU A 87 6.69 -9.49 -5.84
C LEU A 87 6.43 -10.75 -6.69
N ARG A 88 5.69 -11.73 -6.16
CA ARG A 88 5.27 -12.90 -6.96
C ARG A 88 4.35 -12.51 -8.10
N ALA A 89 3.39 -11.61 -7.86
CA ALA A 89 2.50 -11.12 -8.92
C ALA A 89 3.25 -10.30 -9.99
N ALA A 90 4.33 -9.61 -9.62
CA ALA A 90 5.12 -8.78 -10.55
C ALA A 90 6.09 -9.58 -11.44
N VAL A 91 6.33 -10.86 -11.13
CA VAL A 91 7.26 -11.73 -11.89
C VAL A 91 6.59 -12.91 -12.55
N ALA A 92 5.27 -13.03 -12.41
CA ALA A 92 4.44 -14.01 -13.11
C ALA A 92 4.10 -13.50 -14.52
#